data_AF-A0A9W4K4J5-F1
#
_entry.id   AF-A0A9W4K4J5-F1
#
_cell.length_a   1.000
_cell.length_b   1.000
_cell.length_c   1.000
_cell.angle_alpha   90.00
_cell.angle_beta   90.00
_cell.angle_gamma   90.00
#
_symmetry.space_group_name_H-M   'P 1'
#
loop_
_entity.id
_entity.type
_entity.pdbx_description
1 polymer ?
#
loop_
_entity_poly.entity_id
_entity_poly.type
_entity_poly.pdbx_seq_one_letter_code
_entity_poly.pdbx_strand_id
1 'polypeptide(L)'
;MHSNSPVQFSSNLVDALQSNSETDSTRAKALELEIQNRVAQELQRLREREQQTLAEIEKRISESKDTTSLPVTAATAPLAPSTSGYPAGSLNLDAPRIPFAGRHHDPVPAVAAPQETAAAAQPVAKRDISRDSVAAEIEQLRSKLDGRRKLVELDDGVAKARSDVTSCLQLNDRRPLNCWEEVDAFKREVARMEAAFVDRIVG
;
A
#
# COMPACT_ATOMS: atom_id res chain seq x y z
N MET A 1 -6.96 -55.73 -13.34
CA MET A 1 -5.64 -56.25 -12.96
C MET A 1 -4.60 -55.22 -13.40
N HIS A 2 -4.35 -54.19 -12.57
CA HIS A 2 -3.34 -53.17 -12.89
C HIS A 2 -2.03 -53.56 -12.18
N SER A 3 -1.07 -54.02 -12.96
CA SER A 3 0.28 -54.36 -12.52
C SER A 3 1.02 -53.10 -12.06
N ASN A 4 0.98 -52.84 -10.76
CA ASN A 4 1.76 -51.78 -10.11
C ASN A 4 3.18 -52.29 -9.83
N SER A 5 3.96 -52.47 -10.89
CA SER A 5 5.40 -52.74 -10.76
C SER A 5 6.13 -51.39 -10.67
N PRO A 6 6.96 -51.15 -9.64
CA PRO A 6 7.72 -49.91 -9.54
C PRO A 6 8.67 -49.78 -10.72
N VAL A 7 8.43 -48.80 -11.59
CA VAL A 7 9.35 -48.45 -12.68
C VAL A 7 10.59 -47.82 -12.05
N GLN A 8 11.66 -48.59 -11.91
CA GLN A 8 12.96 -48.07 -11.48
C GLN A 8 13.77 -47.66 -12.72
N PHE A 9 14.06 -46.37 -12.83
CA PHE A 9 15.02 -45.84 -13.79
C PHE A 9 16.43 -46.09 -13.26
N SER A 10 17.36 -46.49 -14.12
CA SER A 10 18.76 -46.63 -13.71
C SER A 10 19.32 -45.27 -13.29
N SER A 11 20.10 -45.22 -12.21
CA SER A 11 20.68 -43.97 -11.67
C SER A 11 21.45 -43.18 -12.75
N ASN A 12 22.10 -43.90 -13.66
CA ASN A 12 22.89 -43.29 -14.73
C ASN A 12 22.02 -42.60 -15.80
N LEU A 13 20.79 -43.05 -16.02
CA LEU A 13 19.87 -42.39 -16.95
C LEU A 13 19.26 -41.14 -16.32
N VAL A 14 18.94 -41.16 -15.03
CA VAL A 14 18.45 -39.96 -14.34
C VAL A 14 19.54 -38.89 -14.22
N ASP A 15 20.79 -39.27 -13.92
CA ASP A 15 21.92 -38.34 -13.93
C ASP A 15 22.17 -37.75 -15.32
N ALA A 16 22.08 -38.56 -16.38
CA ALA A 16 22.23 -38.07 -17.76
C ALA A 16 21.08 -37.14 -18.20
N LEU A 17 19.84 -37.41 -17.78
CA LEU A 17 18.70 -36.53 -18.03
C LEU A 17 18.77 -35.24 -17.22
N GLN A 18 19.34 -35.30 -16.00
CA GLN A 18 19.60 -34.14 -15.16
C GLN A 18 20.78 -33.30 -15.68
N SER A 19 21.80 -33.92 -16.29
CA SER A 19 22.93 -33.19 -16.89
C SER A 19 22.59 -32.56 -18.25
N ASN A 20 21.46 -32.92 -18.87
CA ASN A 20 21.02 -32.36 -20.16
C ASN A 20 20.23 -31.07 -19.95
N SER A 21 20.93 -29.94 -19.98
CA SER A 21 20.36 -28.59 -19.86
C SER A 21 19.29 -28.27 -20.91
N GLU A 22 19.35 -28.87 -22.10
CA GLU A 22 18.36 -28.69 -23.17
C GLU A 22 16.98 -29.25 -22.82
N THR A 23 16.91 -30.31 -22.01
CA THR A 23 15.63 -30.89 -21.57
C THR A 23 15.01 -30.06 -20.45
N ASP A 24 15.85 -29.47 -19.59
CA ASP A 24 15.39 -28.56 -18.55
C ASP A 24 14.90 -27.24 -19.15
N SER A 25 15.60 -26.68 -20.14
CA SER A 25 15.19 -25.45 -20.82
C SER A 25 13.84 -25.60 -21.54
N THR A 26 13.60 -26.74 -22.19
CA THR A 26 12.32 -27.04 -22.84
C THR A 26 11.19 -27.26 -21.84
N ARG A 27 11.45 -27.94 -20.70
CA ARG A 27 10.48 -28.09 -19.59
C ARG A 27 10.15 -26.75 -18.94
N ALA A 28 11.16 -25.94 -18.65
CA ALA A 28 11.00 -24.61 -18.07
C ALA A 28 10.17 -23.71 -18.99
N LYS A 29 10.44 -23.74 -20.31
CA LYS A 29 9.65 -22.99 -21.29
C LYS A 29 8.21 -23.48 -21.39
N ALA A 30 7.96 -24.79 -21.29
CA ALA A 30 6.61 -25.35 -21.29
C ALA A 30 5.82 -24.88 -20.06
N LEU A 31 6.44 -24.91 -18.87
CA LEU A 31 5.83 -24.41 -17.63
C LEU A 31 5.57 -22.90 -17.70
N GLU A 32 6.51 -22.12 -18.23
CA GLU A 32 6.35 -20.67 -18.41
C GLU A 32 5.14 -20.35 -19.30
N LEU A 33 4.95 -21.08 -20.41
CA LEU A 33 3.78 -20.93 -21.28
C LEU A 33 2.47 -21.27 -20.58
N GLU A 34 2.46 -22.31 -19.74
CA GLU A 34 1.28 -22.67 -18.95
C GLU A 34 0.93 -21.58 -17.92
N ILE A 35 1.95 -21.01 -17.25
CA ILE A 35 1.77 -19.90 -16.33
C ILE A 35 1.20 -18.68 -17.06
N GLN A 36 1.76 -18.32 -18.22
CA GLN A 36 1.25 -17.21 -19.03
C GLN A 36 -0.21 -17.41 -19.43
N ASN A 37 -0.57 -18.63 -19.86
CA ASN A 37 -1.96 -18.94 -20.22
C ASN A 37 -2.90 -18.81 -19.02
N ARG A 38 -2.51 -19.35 -17.85
CA ARG A 38 -3.31 -19.25 -16.62
C ARG A 38 -3.48 -17.81 -16.17
N VAL A 39 -2.40 -17.01 -16.19
CA VAL A 39 -2.45 -15.59 -15.86
C VAL A 39 -3.37 -14.85 -16.82
N ALA A 40 -3.27 -15.10 -18.14
CA ALA A 40 -4.14 -14.48 -19.13
C ALA A 40 -5.62 -14.84 -18.90
N GLN A 41 -5.91 -16.09 -18.58
CA GLN A 41 -7.26 -16.56 -18.26
C GLN A 41 -7.83 -15.88 -17.00
N GLU A 42 -7.03 -15.78 -15.93
CA GLU A 42 -7.46 -15.10 -14.70
C GLU A 42 -7.67 -13.60 -14.94
N LEU A 43 -6.77 -12.94 -15.69
CA LEU A 43 -6.94 -11.53 -16.06
C LEU A 43 -8.22 -11.29 -16.86
N GLN A 44 -8.55 -12.19 -17.78
CA GLN A 44 -9.80 -12.10 -18.54
C GLN A 44 -11.02 -12.26 -17.61
N ARG A 45 -10.99 -13.24 -16.70
CA ARG A 45 -12.04 -13.44 -15.70
C ARG A 45 -12.24 -12.21 -14.80
N LEU A 46 -11.15 -11.56 -14.37
CA LEU A 46 -11.24 -10.31 -13.61
C LEU A 46 -11.85 -9.18 -14.44
N ARG A 47 -11.43 -8.99 -15.70
CA ARG A 47 -12.00 -7.97 -16.58
C ARG A 47 -13.49 -8.15 -16.81
N GLU A 48 -13.96 -9.38 -17.00
CA GLU A 48 -15.39 -9.68 -17.16
C GLU A 48 -16.18 -9.31 -15.89
N ARG A 49 -15.65 -9.63 -14.70
CA ARG A 49 -16.27 -9.22 -13.43
C ARG A 49 -16.29 -7.71 -13.29
N GLU A 50 -15.19 -7.02 -13.57
CA GLU A 50 -15.11 -5.56 -13.54
C GLU A 50 -16.14 -4.95 -14.50
N GLN A 51 -16.22 -5.43 -15.74
CA GLN A 51 -17.22 -4.97 -16.71
C GLN A 51 -18.65 -5.20 -16.24
N GLN A 52 -18.95 -6.36 -15.64
CA GLN A 52 -20.27 -6.62 -15.06
C GLN A 52 -20.59 -5.63 -13.94
N THR A 53 -19.64 -5.35 -13.04
CA THR A 53 -19.85 -4.38 -11.96
C THR A 53 -20.05 -2.97 -12.49
N LEU A 54 -19.31 -2.57 -13.53
CA LEU A 54 -19.49 -1.26 -14.17
C LEU A 54 -20.87 -1.16 -14.83
N ALA A 55 -21.32 -2.21 -15.53
CA ALA A 55 -22.65 -2.24 -16.13
C ALA A 55 -23.77 -2.21 -15.09
N GLU A 56 -23.60 -2.91 -13.95
CA GLU A 56 -24.56 -2.83 -12.85
C GLU A 56 -24.62 -1.42 -12.26
N ILE A 57 -23.47 -0.78 -12.02
CA ILE A 57 -23.41 0.59 -11.53
C ILE A 57 -24.04 1.56 -12.53
N GLU A 58 -23.75 1.43 -13.82
CA GLU A 58 -24.36 2.24 -14.87
C GLU A 58 -25.89 2.10 -14.86
N LYS A 59 -26.40 0.86 -14.75
CA LYS A 59 -27.83 0.59 -14.62
C LYS A 59 -28.44 1.22 -13.37
N ARG A 60 -27.77 1.11 -12.21
CA ARG A 60 -28.21 1.76 -10.96
C ARG A 60 -28.24 3.26 -11.10
N ILE A 61 -27.25 3.85 -11.76
CA ILE A 61 -27.19 5.28 -12.04
C ILE A 61 -28.36 5.68 -12.95
N SER A 62 -28.64 4.95 -14.03
CA SER A 62 -29.79 5.27 -14.90
C SER A 62 -31.14 5.14 -14.19
N GLU A 63 -31.34 4.08 -13.40
CA GLU A 63 -32.57 3.88 -12.60
C GLU A 63 -32.76 5.00 -11.55
N SER A 64 -31.67 5.42 -10.89
CA SER A 64 -31.70 6.56 -9.95
C SER A 64 -31.90 7.92 -10.65
N LYS A 65 -31.49 8.03 -11.92
CA LYS A 65 -31.66 9.23 -12.74
C LYS A 65 -33.10 9.42 -13.20
N ASP A 66 -33.84 8.34 -13.49
CA ASP A 66 -35.26 8.39 -13.85
C ASP A 66 -36.17 8.78 -12.68
N THR A 67 -35.77 8.49 -11.44
CA THR A 67 -36.45 8.98 -10.22
C THR A 67 -36.08 10.42 -9.84
N THR A 68 -35.20 11.06 -10.62
CA THR A 68 -34.70 12.41 -10.37
C THR A 68 -34.90 13.30 -11.61
N SER A 69 -36.15 13.63 -11.92
CA SER A 69 -36.53 14.81 -12.72
C SER A 69 -37.80 15.41 -12.09
N LEU A 70 -37.92 16.64 -11.59
CA LEU A 70 -37.22 17.94 -11.61
C LEU A 70 -37.73 18.78 -10.38
N PRO A 71 -37.20 19.99 -10.00
CA PRO A 71 -36.59 21.00 -10.88
C PRO A 71 -35.29 21.72 -10.47
N VAL A 72 -34.49 22.03 -11.51
CA VAL A 72 -33.83 23.32 -11.87
C VAL A 72 -32.99 24.02 -10.77
N THR A 73 -31.66 24.18 -10.93
CA THR A 73 -31.07 25.29 -11.72
C THR A 73 -29.67 25.01 -12.30
N ALA A 74 -29.52 25.48 -13.56
CA ALA A 74 -28.32 26.04 -14.21
C ALA A 74 -27.12 25.14 -14.54
N ALA A 75 -27.16 24.65 -15.78
CA ALA A 75 -25.96 24.42 -16.59
C ALA A 75 -25.36 25.76 -17.04
N THR A 76 -24.04 25.89 -17.00
CA THR A 76 -23.29 26.50 -18.10
C THR A 76 -21.89 25.86 -18.15
N ALA A 77 -21.56 25.29 -19.29
CA ALA A 77 -20.39 24.46 -19.53
C ALA A 77 -19.06 25.26 -19.47
N PRO A 78 -17.91 24.59 -19.20
CA PRO A 78 -16.61 25.24 -19.27
C PRO A 78 -16.01 25.16 -20.68
N LEU A 79 -15.58 26.32 -21.19
CA LEU A 79 -14.54 26.45 -22.21
C LEU A 79 -13.32 27.08 -21.51
N ALA A 80 -12.18 26.38 -21.57
CA ALA A 80 -10.89 26.81 -21.03
C ALA A 80 -10.31 27.98 -21.86
N PRO A 81 -9.35 28.81 -21.36
CA PRO A 81 -7.98 28.32 -21.13
C PRO A 81 -7.15 28.99 -19.99
N SER A 82 -6.10 28.26 -19.57
CA SER A 82 -4.83 28.66 -18.91
C SER A 82 -4.84 29.42 -17.57
N THR A 83 -4.37 28.81 -16.48
CA THR A 83 -3.00 29.00 -15.92
C THR A 83 -2.83 28.27 -14.57
N SER A 84 -1.83 27.38 -14.54
CA SER A 84 -0.95 26.95 -13.44
C SER A 84 -1.39 27.09 -11.97
N GLY A 85 -1.63 25.94 -11.32
CA GLY A 85 -1.68 25.81 -9.85
C GLY A 85 -2.08 24.38 -9.43
N TYR A 86 -1.12 23.45 -9.41
CA TYR A 86 -1.34 22.02 -9.21
C TYR A 86 -2.01 21.67 -7.86
N PRO A 87 -3.02 20.77 -7.84
CA PRO A 87 -3.52 20.16 -6.61
C PRO A 87 -2.61 19.03 -6.11
N ALA A 88 -2.47 18.93 -4.80
CA ALA A 88 -1.73 17.87 -4.12
C ALA A 88 -2.38 16.50 -4.37
N GLY A 89 -1.60 15.52 -4.84
CA GLY A 89 -2.03 14.11 -4.87
C GLY A 89 -1.63 13.25 -6.07
N SER A 90 -0.70 13.68 -6.94
CA SER A 90 -0.15 12.80 -8.00
C SER A 90 1.34 12.56 -7.77
N LEU A 91 1.67 11.41 -7.18
CA LEU A 91 3.03 10.87 -7.13
C LEU A 91 3.37 10.34 -8.53
N ASN A 92 3.81 11.21 -9.42
CA ASN A 92 4.54 10.79 -10.62
C ASN A 92 6.00 10.53 -10.22
N LEU A 93 6.45 9.28 -10.37
CA LEU A 93 7.77 8.81 -9.97
C LEU A 93 8.92 9.26 -10.92
N ASP A 94 8.64 10.12 -11.89
CA ASP A 94 9.57 10.52 -12.95
C ASP A 94 10.00 12.00 -12.91
N ALA A 95 9.68 12.73 -11.82
CA ALA A 95 10.09 14.13 -11.68
C ALA A 95 11.58 14.25 -11.25
N PRO A 96 12.42 15.02 -11.95
CA PRO A 96 13.81 15.27 -11.54
C PRO A 96 13.86 15.93 -10.17
N ARG A 97 14.62 15.32 -9.25
CA ARG A 97 14.76 15.76 -7.86
C ARG A 97 15.49 17.11 -7.80
N ILE A 98 14.76 18.20 -7.55
CA ILE A 98 15.36 19.51 -7.30
C ILE A 98 16.11 19.43 -5.94
N PRO A 99 17.38 19.83 -5.85
CA PRO A 99 18.10 19.82 -4.58
C PRO A 99 17.50 20.88 -3.64
N PHE A 100 17.25 20.49 -2.40
CA PHE A 100 16.78 21.36 -1.33
C PHE A 100 17.82 22.46 -1.04
N ALA A 101 17.65 23.64 -1.64
CA ALA A 101 18.38 24.84 -1.26
C ALA A 101 17.59 25.57 -0.15
N GLY A 102 18.22 25.68 1.02
CA GLY A 102 17.65 26.21 2.24
C GLY A 102 17.27 27.68 2.19
N ARG A 103 16.48 28.06 3.20
CA ARG A 103 16.08 29.42 3.57
C ARG A 103 17.23 30.43 3.39
N HIS A 104 17.09 31.35 2.44
CA HIS A 104 17.70 32.68 2.52
C HIS A 104 16.65 33.72 2.16
N HIS A 105 16.56 34.73 3.03
CA HIS A 105 15.57 35.79 3.01
C HIS A 105 16.21 36.98 2.28
N ASP A 106 15.69 37.35 1.12
CA ASP A 106 16.03 38.61 0.46
C ASP A 106 14.87 39.61 0.64
N PRO A 107 15.13 40.86 1.04
CA PRO A 107 14.09 41.86 1.23
C PRO A 107 13.63 42.41 -0.14
N VAL A 108 12.32 42.45 -0.34
CA VAL A 108 11.67 43.07 -1.50
C VAL A 108 11.80 44.60 -1.40
N PRO A 109 12.29 45.33 -2.42
CA PRO A 109 12.13 46.77 -2.47
C PRO A 109 10.73 47.14 -2.96
N ALA A 110 10.13 48.09 -2.26
CA ALA A 110 8.82 48.68 -2.50
C ALA A 110 8.70 49.36 -3.86
N VAL A 111 7.49 49.36 -4.45
CA VAL A 111 6.81 50.53 -5.05
C VAL A 111 5.38 50.15 -5.48
N ALA A 112 4.46 51.08 -5.18
CA ALA A 112 3.11 51.33 -5.72
C ALA A 112 1.89 50.58 -5.14
N ALA A 113 1.20 51.28 -4.23
CA ALA A 113 -0.24 51.23 -4.00
C ALA A 113 -0.92 52.38 -4.80
N PRO A 114 -2.25 52.61 -4.74
CA PRO A 114 -3.41 51.71 -4.81
C PRO A 114 -4.48 52.22 -5.81
N GLN A 115 -5.41 51.37 -6.28
CA GLN A 115 -6.75 51.85 -6.64
C GLN A 115 -7.85 50.89 -6.16
N GLU A 116 -8.69 51.47 -5.31
CA GLU A 116 -9.92 50.94 -4.76
C GLU A 116 -10.98 50.75 -5.86
N THR A 117 -11.68 49.62 -5.84
CA THR A 117 -13.13 49.62 -6.07
C THR A 117 -13.77 48.70 -5.04
N ALA A 118 -14.65 49.31 -4.24
CA ALA A 118 -15.44 48.66 -3.23
C ALA A 118 -16.49 47.74 -3.88
N ALA A 119 -16.53 46.48 -3.48
CA ALA A 119 -17.70 45.63 -3.59
C ALA A 119 -17.67 44.57 -2.49
N ALA A 120 -18.42 44.85 -1.43
CA ALA A 120 -18.98 43.94 -0.43
C ALA A 120 -18.28 42.58 -0.23
N ALA A 121 -17.45 42.52 0.81
CA ALA A 121 -17.10 41.26 1.46
C ALA A 121 -18.38 40.59 2.00
N GLN A 122 -18.79 39.49 1.38
CA GLN A 122 -19.63 38.50 2.06
C GLN A 122 -18.70 37.61 2.88
N PRO A 123 -18.94 37.39 4.19
CA PRO A 123 -18.16 36.44 4.95
C PRO A 123 -18.49 35.04 4.42
N VAL A 124 -17.55 34.48 3.66
CA VAL A 124 -17.56 33.05 3.36
C VAL A 124 -17.35 32.37 4.71
N ALA A 125 -18.45 31.90 5.30
CA ALA A 125 -18.42 31.01 6.44
C ALA A 125 -17.68 29.74 6.02
N LYS A 126 -16.34 29.79 6.12
CA LYS A 126 -15.52 28.60 6.32
C LYS A 126 -16.22 27.89 7.45
N ARG A 127 -16.77 26.70 7.21
CA ARG A 127 -17.38 25.90 8.27
C ARG A 127 -16.36 25.86 9.39
N ASP A 128 -16.65 26.58 10.47
CA ASP A 128 -15.79 26.64 11.64
C ASP A 128 -15.86 25.26 12.26
N ILE A 129 -15.00 24.36 11.76
CA ILE A 129 -14.58 23.17 12.45
C ILE A 129 -13.84 23.71 13.66
N SER A 130 -14.63 24.06 14.69
CA SER A 130 -14.12 24.69 15.89
C SER A 130 -13.09 23.76 16.51
N ARG A 131 -12.05 24.33 17.15
CA ARG A 131 -11.04 23.54 17.88
C ARG A 131 -11.71 22.59 18.88
N ASP A 132 -12.86 22.98 19.42
CA ASP A 132 -13.64 22.17 20.36
C ASP A 132 -14.29 20.95 19.69
N SER A 133 -14.74 21.09 18.43
CA SER A 133 -15.30 19.98 17.63
C SER A 133 -14.23 18.93 17.33
N VAL A 134 -13.02 19.39 16.95
CA VAL A 134 -11.89 18.50 16.69
C VAL A 134 -11.42 17.81 17.98
N ALA A 135 -11.37 18.55 19.10
CA ALA A 135 -11.02 17.96 20.39
C ALA A 135 -12.01 16.88 20.82
N ALA A 136 -13.31 17.12 20.63
CA ALA A 136 -14.35 16.14 20.92
C ALA A 136 -14.26 14.90 20.02
N GLU A 137 -13.98 15.07 18.73
CA GLU A 137 -13.79 13.97 17.79
C GLU A 137 -12.53 13.15 18.10
N ILE A 138 -11.43 13.80 18.48
CA ILE A 138 -10.20 13.14 18.93
C ILE A 138 -10.48 12.26 20.16
N GLU A 139 -11.24 12.78 21.13
CA GLU A 139 -11.57 12.02 22.34
C GLU A 139 -12.50 10.83 22.04
N GLN A 140 -13.47 11.02 21.13
CA GLN A 140 -14.31 9.93 20.65
C GLN A 140 -13.51 8.85 19.91
N LEU A 141 -12.52 9.25 19.12
CA LEU A 141 -11.62 8.33 18.43
C LEU A 141 -10.71 7.58 19.41
N ARG A 142 -10.18 8.25 20.44
CA ARG A 142 -9.39 7.61 21.51
C ARG A 142 -10.22 6.54 22.23
N SER A 143 -11.44 6.88 22.66
CA SER A 143 -12.34 5.92 23.31
C SER A 143 -12.67 4.71 22.41
N LYS A 144 -12.90 4.93 21.11
CA LYS A 144 -13.10 3.83 20.14
C LYS A 144 -11.85 3.00 19.89
N LEU A 145 -10.66 3.59 19.98
CA LEU A 145 -9.38 2.90 19.84
C LEU A 145 -9.03 2.10 21.09
N ASP A 146 -9.34 2.60 22.28
CA ASP A 146 -9.16 1.86 23.55
C ASP A 146 -10.10 0.65 23.66
N GLY A 147 -11.29 0.74 23.05
CA GLY A 147 -12.22 -0.39 22.93
C GLY A 147 -11.79 -1.45 21.90
N ARG A 148 -10.82 -1.15 21.04
CA ARG A 148 -10.23 -2.18 20.17
C ARG A 148 -9.21 -2.98 20.96
N ARG A 149 -9.23 -4.31 20.79
CA ARG A 149 -8.28 -5.24 21.37
C ARG A 149 -6.86 -4.70 21.16
N LYS A 150 -6.22 -4.25 22.24
CA LYS A 150 -4.81 -3.88 22.27
C LYS A 150 -4.05 -5.05 21.66
N LEU A 151 -3.26 -4.76 20.62
CA LEU A 151 -2.34 -5.74 20.02
C LEU A 151 -1.66 -6.46 21.17
N VAL A 152 -1.73 -7.80 21.19
CA VAL A 152 -1.17 -8.64 22.25
C VAL A 152 0.19 -8.05 22.61
N GLU A 153 0.31 -7.57 23.85
CA GLU A 153 1.57 -6.98 24.31
C GLU A 153 2.65 -8.02 24.03
N LEU A 154 3.63 -7.62 23.21
CA LEU A 154 4.75 -8.48 22.89
C LEU A 154 5.38 -8.88 24.21
N ASP A 155 5.68 -10.16 24.35
CA ASP A 155 6.34 -10.67 25.54
C ASP A 155 7.59 -9.82 25.85
N ASP A 156 7.77 -9.46 27.12
CA ASP A 156 8.86 -8.57 27.57
C ASP A 156 10.24 -9.07 27.11
N GLY A 157 10.40 -10.40 26.98
CA GLY A 157 11.61 -11.02 26.42
C GLY A 157 11.85 -10.62 24.97
N VAL A 158 10.83 -10.71 24.11
CA VAL A 158 10.92 -10.35 22.68
C VAL A 158 11.17 -8.85 22.53
N ALA A 159 10.51 -8.02 23.33
CA ALA A 159 10.68 -6.57 23.30
C ALA A 159 12.11 -6.16 23.67
N LYS A 160 12.68 -6.79 24.70
CA LYS A 160 14.08 -6.58 25.12
C LYS A 160 15.06 -7.05 24.04
N ALA A 161 14.91 -8.28 23.54
CA ALA A 161 15.81 -8.82 22.53
C ALA A 161 15.80 -7.98 21.23
N ARG A 162 14.64 -7.44 20.83
CA ARG A 162 14.53 -6.48 19.72
C ARG A 162 15.32 -5.19 19.99
N SER A 163 15.24 -4.65 21.21
CA SER A 163 15.99 -3.47 21.62
C SER A 163 17.49 -3.72 21.55
N ASP A 164 17.95 -4.88 22.01
CA ASP A 164 19.36 -5.24 22.05
C ASP A 164 19.95 -5.39 20.63
N VAL A 165 19.22 -6.05 19.71
CA VAL A 165 19.60 -6.09 18.28
C VAL A 165 19.67 -4.70 17.68
N THR A 166 18.66 -3.86 17.95
CA THR A 166 18.60 -2.50 17.41
C THR A 166 19.75 -1.64 17.96
N SER A 167 20.07 -1.78 19.25
CA SER A 167 21.17 -1.08 19.91
C SER A 167 22.52 -1.51 19.33
N CYS A 168 22.75 -2.82 19.16
CA CYS A 168 23.98 -3.33 18.57
C CYS A 168 24.17 -2.83 17.13
N LEU A 169 23.10 -2.88 16.31
CA LEU A 169 23.15 -2.42 14.92
C LEU A 169 23.33 -0.90 14.80
N GLN A 170 22.78 -0.11 15.73
CA GLN A 170 23.03 1.33 15.79
C GLN A 170 24.49 1.64 16.18
N LEU A 171 25.06 0.87 17.11
CA LEU A 171 26.46 1.02 17.53
C LEU A 171 27.45 0.51 16.46
N ASN A 172 27.06 -0.49 15.67
CA ASN A 172 27.85 -1.15 14.63
C ASN A 172 27.24 -0.94 13.23
N ASP A 173 26.86 0.29 12.89
CA ASP A 173 26.22 0.66 11.63
C ASP A 173 27.01 0.24 10.37
N ARG A 174 28.34 0.26 10.45
CA ARG A 174 29.25 -0.17 9.37
C ARG A 174 29.69 -1.63 9.46
N ARG A 175 29.31 -2.34 10.52
CA ARG A 175 29.74 -3.73 10.80
C ARG A 175 28.59 -4.57 11.37
N PRO A 176 27.50 -4.78 10.61
CA PRO A 176 26.32 -5.50 11.10
C PRO A 176 26.59 -6.96 11.48
N LEU A 177 27.67 -7.56 10.96
CA LEU A 177 28.10 -8.93 11.30
C LEU A 177 28.59 -9.07 12.75
N ASN A 178 28.88 -7.98 13.46
CA ASN A 178 29.27 -8.03 14.87
C ASN A 178 28.09 -8.38 15.80
N CYS A 179 26.84 -8.21 15.33
CA CYS A 179 25.63 -8.32 16.14
C CYS A 179 24.92 -9.69 16.03
N TRP A 180 25.67 -10.74 15.69
CA TRP A 180 25.10 -12.04 15.38
C TRP A 180 24.53 -12.75 16.62
N GLU A 181 25.12 -12.53 17.79
CA GLU A 181 24.68 -13.13 19.06
C GLU A 181 23.32 -12.56 19.51
N GLU A 182 23.13 -11.25 19.37
CA GLU A 182 21.87 -10.56 19.67
C GLU A 182 20.76 -11.00 18.72
N VAL A 183 21.09 -11.18 17.44
CA VAL A 183 20.14 -11.70 16.44
C VAL A 183 19.76 -13.15 16.77
N ASP A 184 20.69 -13.98 17.21
CA ASP A 184 20.41 -15.35 17.62
C ASP A 184 19.56 -15.42 18.90
N ALA A 185 19.85 -14.56 19.88
CA ALA A 185 19.03 -14.40 21.08
C ALA A 185 17.58 -13.96 20.74
N PHE A 186 17.42 -13.00 19.82
CA PHE A 186 16.11 -12.58 19.33
C PHE A 186 15.35 -13.73 18.64
N LYS A 187 16.02 -14.51 17.79
CA LYS A 187 15.41 -15.68 17.13
C LYS A 187 14.92 -16.72 18.12
N ARG A 188 15.68 -17.01 19.18
CA ARG A 188 15.27 -17.94 20.24
C ARG A 188 13.99 -17.47 20.94
N GLU A 189 13.90 -16.18 21.23
CA GLU A 189 12.76 -15.61 21.93
C GLU A 189 11.50 -15.55 21.06
N VAL A 190 11.67 -15.23 19.77
CA VAL A 190 10.60 -15.32 18.78
C VAL A 190 10.11 -16.77 18.62
N ALA A 191 11.02 -17.74 18.50
CA ALA A 191 10.65 -19.15 18.38
C ALA A 191 9.84 -19.65 19.59
N ARG A 192 10.19 -19.19 20.80
CA ARG A 192 9.41 -19.47 22.02
C ARG A 192 7.99 -18.89 21.95
N MET A 193 7.86 -17.64 21.52
CA MET A 193 6.57 -16.97 21.36
C MET A 193 5.72 -17.64 20.26
N GLU A 194 6.33 -17.99 19.13
CA GLU A 194 5.68 -18.66 18.02
C GLU A 194 5.21 -20.07 18.40
N ALA A 195 6.02 -20.85 19.12
CA ALA A 195 5.61 -22.16 19.60
C ALA A 195 4.36 -22.09 20.51
N ALA A 196 4.35 -21.15 21.46
CA ALA A 196 3.19 -20.93 22.34
C ALA A 196 1.95 -20.39 21.60
N PHE A 197 2.17 -19.64 20.51
CA PHE A 197 1.08 -19.19 19.65
C PHE A 197 0.51 -20.35 18.82
N VAL A 198 1.36 -21.16 18.20
CA VAL A 198 0.95 -22.32 17.38
C VAL A 198 0.20 -23.34 18.24
N ASP A 199 0.68 -23.64 19.44
CA ASP A 199 0.02 -24.54 20.39
C ASP A 199 -1.41 -24.06 20.71
N ARG A 200 -1.61 -22.76 20.92
CA ARG A 200 -2.94 -22.17 21.16
C ARG A 200 -3.88 -22.24 19.96
N ILE A 201 -3.35 -22.21 18.74
CA ILE A 201 -4.15 -22.14 17.51
C ILE A 201 -4.48 -23.54 16.98
N VAL A 202 -3.59 -24.51 17.19
CA VAL A 202 -3.70 -25.87 16.64
C VAL A 202 -4.14 -26.89 17.70
N GLY A 203 -3.87 -26.65 18.99
CA GLY A 203 -4.32 -27.48 20.12
C GLY A 203 -5.71 -27.12 20.63
#